data_AF-A0A2E6ZPP1-F1
#
_entry.id   AF-A0A2E6ZPP1-F1
#
_cell.length_a   1.000
_cell.length_b   1.000
_cell.length_c   1.000
_cell.angle_alpha   90.00
_cell.angle_beta   90.00
_cell.angle_gamma   90.00
#
_symmetry.space_group_name_H-M   'P 1'
#
loop_
_entity.id
_entity.type
_entity.pdbx_description
1 polymer ?
#
loop_
_entity_poly.entity_id
_entity_poly.type
_entity_poly.pdbx_seq_one_letter_code
_entity_poly.pdbx_strand_id
1 'polypeptide(L)'
;MPKIKENMDQMKEAYQLWGERIHTQKTILQELRTRYGRQAVSSRTISRWIKEFNSASFNESEQDKKYEWRSLNKYEIPWQDGKLANYLNSEYYHQTGHMATGRQVKWLWRAWHSSEGANLTPRDDIKHFWTNLIKQADGEAEKEQNNTFHYYFNLKRRTNEDGNES
;
A
#
# COMPACT_ATOMS: atom_id res chain seq x y z
N MET A 1 24.43 -5.35 -16.58
CA MET A 1 23.02 -4.91 -16.64
C MET A 1 22.41 -5.12 -15.27
N PRO A 2 21.77 -4.10 -14.64
CA PRO A 2 21.10 -4.31 -13.36
C PRO A 2 20.04 -5.39 -13.57
N LYS A 3 20.01 -6.41 -12.70
CA LYS A 3 19.13 -7.55 -12.91
C LYS A 3 17.69 -7.04 -12.89
N ILE A 4 16.87 -7.48 -13.85
CA ILE A 4 15.47 -7.01 -14.01
C ILE A 4 14.69 -7.07 -12.69
N LYS A 5 14.98 -8.07 -11.85
CA LYS A 5 14.45 -8.24 -10.49
C LYS A 5 14.88 -7.13 -9.52
N GLU A 6 16.15 -6.72 -9.51
CA GLU A 6 16.66 -5.61 -8.67
C GLU A 6 16.02 -4.26 -9.07
N ASN A 7 15.74 -4.07 -10.36
CA ASN A 7 15.03 -2.88 -10.82
C ASN A 7 13.54 -2.89 -10.44
N MET A 8 12.93 -4.07 -10.25
CA MET A 8 11.53 -4.19 -9.82
C MET A 8 11.37 -3.82 -8.36
N ASP A 9 12.27 -4.28 -7.48
CA ASP A 9 12.24 -3.94 -6.05
C ASP A 9 12.41 -2.43 -5.82
N GLN A 10 13.37 -1.82 -6.52
CA GLN A 10 13.56 -0.36 -6.50
C GLN A 10 12.36 0.41 -7.08
N MET A 11 11.68 -0.12 -8.11
CA MET A 11 10.48 0.50 -8.68
C MET A 11 9.29 0.46 -7.72
N LYS A 12 9.12 -0.66 -7.01
CA LYS A 12 8.08 -0.81 -5.99
C LYS A 12 8.27 0.19 -4.85
N GLU A 13 9.50 0.33 -4.36
CA GLU A 13 9.83 1.30 -3.33
C GLU A 13 9.68 2.75 -3.81
N ALA A 14 10.08 3.04 -5.04
CA ALA A 14 9.83 4.34 -5.65
C ALA A 14 8.32 4.65 -5.76
N TYR A 15 7.50 3.64 -6.04
CA TYR A 15 6.04 3.78 -6.12
C TYR A 15 5.42 4.07 -4.76
N GLN A 16 5.87 3.37 -3.70
CA GLN A 16 5.43 3.63 -2.33
C GLN A 16 5.78 5.07 -1.89
N LEU A 17 7.04 5.48 -2.08
CA LEU A 17 7.48 6.85 -1.77
C LEU A 17 6.72 7.91 -2.60
N TRP A 18 6.46 7.64 -3.88
CA TRP A 18 5.65 8.52 -4.72
C TRP A 18 4.20 8.62 -4.21
N GLY A 19 3.61 7.51 -3.76
CA GLY A 19 2.24 7.43 -3.24
C GLY A 19 1.99 8.28 -1.99
N GLU A 20 3.02 8.50 -1.16
CA GLU A 20 2.96 9.36 0.04
C GLU A 20 2.80 10.86 -0.28
N ARG A 21 3.04 11.27 -1.54
CA ARG A 21 2.92 12.66 -2.06
C ARG A 21 3.75 13.75 -1.37
N ILE A 22 4.59 13.39 -0.42
CA ILE A 22 5.57 14.31 0.19
C ILE A 22 6.92 14.25 -0.52
N HIS A 23 7.14 13.21 -1.33
CA HIS A 23 8.42 12.98 -1.99
C HIS A 23 8.45 13.55 -3.41
N THR A 24 9.49 14.32 -3.70
CA THR A 24 9.84 14.74 -5.06
C THR A 24 10.70 13.68 -5.72
N GLN A 25 10.87 13.74 -7.05
CA GLN A 25 11.85 12.90 -7.75
C GLN A 25 13.23 12.91 -7.06
N LYS A 26 13.66 14.08 -6.57
CA LYS A 26 14.95 14.24 -5.90
C LYS A 26 14.99 13.47 -4.57
N THR A 27 13.94 13.53 -3.77
CA THR A 27 13.90 12.82 -2.48
C THR A 27 13.75 11.32 -2.68
N ILE A 28 12.93 10.86 -3.63
CA ILE A 28 12.84 9.42 -4.00
C ILE A 28 14.21 8.89 -4.42
N LEU A 29 14.94 9.62 -5.27
CA LEU A 29 16.30 9.22 -5.67
C LEU A 29 17.27 9.16 -4.49
N GLN A 30 17.14 10.10 -3.55
CA GLN A 30 17.99 10.12 -2.37
C GLN A 30 17.73 8.91 -1.47
N GLU A 31 16.47 8.56 -1.22
CA GLU A 31 16.09 7.37 -0.45
C GLU A 31 16.61 6.08 -1.11
N LEU A 32 16.42 5.93 -2.42
CA LEU A 32 16.94 4.78 -3.15
C LEU A 32 18.48 4.72 -3.12
N ARG A 33 19.18 5.86 -3.16
CA ARG A 33 20.64 5.89 -3.02
C ARG A 33 21.10 5.51 -1.62
N THR A 34 20.38 5.93 -0.59
CA THR A 34 20.65 5.53 0.79
C THR A 34 20.53 4.00 0.94
N ARG A 35 19.52 3.39 0.31
CA ARG A 35 19.24 1.96 0.47
C ARG A 35 20.05 1.04 -0.45
N TYR A 36 20.21 1.40 -1.72
CA TYR A 36 20.84 0.56 -2.76
C TYR A 36 22.25 1.04 -3.15
N GLY A 37 22.71 2.18 -2.62
CA GLY A 37 24.05 2.70 -2.87
C GLY A 37 24.35 2.86 -4.36
N ARG A 38 25.45 2.23 -4.82
CA ARG A 38 25.88 2.26 -6.23
C ARG A 38 24.96 1.48 -7.17
N GLN A 39 24.07 0.64 -6.64
CA GLN A 39 23.09 -0.12 -7.42
C GLN A 39 21.77 0.64 -7.60
N ALA A 40 21.64 1.82 -6.99
CA ALA A 40 20.46 2.66 -7.14
C ALA A 40 20.26 3.08 -8.61
N VAL A 41 19.00 3.04 -9.06
CA VAL A 41 18.63 3.44 -10.41
C VAL A 41 18.94 4.91 -10.70
N SER A 42 19.06 5.22 -11.99
CA SER A 42 19.34 6.59 -12.44
C SER A 42 18.15 7.53 -12.21
N SER A 43 18.44 8.82 -12.08
CA SER A 43 17.41 9.87 -12.01
C SER A 43 16.44 9.82 -13.22
N ARG A 44 16.96 9.52 -14.42
CA ARG A 44 16.15 9.35 -15.64
C ARG A 44 15.17 8.18 -15.53
N THR A 45 15.60 7.08 -14.92
CA THR A 45 14.74 5.91 -14.67
C THR A 45 13.60 6.27 -13.73
N ILE A 46 13.88 7.01 -12.64
CA ILE A 46 12.84 7.49 -11.71
C ILE A 46 11.87 8.45 -12.42
N SER A 47 12.34 9.40 -13.24
CA SER A 47 11.45 10.25 -14.03
C SER A 47 10.50 9.46 -14.91
N ARG A 48 10.98 8.39 -15.56
CA ARG A 48 10.15 7.52 -16.38
C ARG A 48 9.10 6.80 -15.53
N TRP A 49 9.52 6.22 -14.41
CA TRP A 49 8.61 5.55 -13.49
C TRP A 49 7.54 6.48 -12.93
N ILE A 50 7.87 7.71 -12.52
CA ILE A 50 6.87 8.69 -12.05
C ILE A 50 5.81 8.98 -13.13
N LYS A 51 6.21 9.05 -14.42
CA LYS A 51 5.24 9.17 -15.53
C LYS A 51 4.35 7.92 -15.66
N GLU A 52 4.95 6.73 -15.50
CA GLU A 52 4.20 5.47 -15.49
C GLU A 52 3.22 5.39 -14.29
N PHE A 53 3.63 5.89 -13.11
CA PHE A 53 2.83 5.93 -11.89
C PHE A 53 1.64 6.86 -12.04
N ASN A 54 1.85 8.07 -12.56
CA ASN A 54 0.79 9.03 -12.86
C ASN A 54 -0.25 8.49 -13.88
N SER A 55 0.12 7.49 -14.68
CA SER A 55 -0.76 6.87 -15.69
C SER A 55 -1.33 5.51 -15.28
N ALA A 56 -0.95 4.96 -14.13
CA ALA A 56 -1.63 3.83 -13.50
C ALA A 56 -2.68 4.39 -12.53
N SER A 57 -3.87 3.80 -12.49
CA SER A 57 -5.08 4.47 -11.97
C SER A 57 -4.85 5.09 -10.58
N PHE A 58 -5.04 6.41 -10.50
CA PHE A 58 -4.93 7.23 -9.29
C PHE A 58 -5.70 6.64 -8.10
N ASN A 59 -6.82 5.97 -8.38
CA ASN A 59 -7.73 5.42 -7.39
C ASN A 59 -7.09 4.35 -6.49
N GLU A 60 -6.14 3.56 -6.99
CA GLU A 60 -5.45 2.55 -6.17
C GLU A 60 -4.50 3.19 -5.15
N SER A 61 -3.80 4.25 -5.56
CA SER A 61 -2.91 5.00 -4.66
C SER A 61 -3.68 5.75 -3.56
N GLU A 62 -4.99 6.03 -3.76
CA GLU A 62 -5.81 6.65 -2.72
C GLU A 62 -6.07 5.71 -1.54
N GLN A 63 -6.03 4.38 -1.75
CA GLN A 63 -6.17 3.42 -0.66
C GLN A 63 -4.91 3.38 0.22
N ASP A 64 -3.75 3.78 -0.31
CA ASP A 64 -2.47 3.75 0.42
C ASP A 64 -2.22 5.04 1.21
N LYS A 65 -3.13 6.00 1.14
CA LYS A 65 -3.14 7.20 2.00
C LYS A 65 -3.75 6.90 3.35
N LYS A 66 -3.49 7.78 4.32
CA LYS A 66 -4.19 7.81 5.62
C LYS A 66 -5.70 7.70 5.40
N TYR A 67 -6.34 6.85 6.17
CA TYR A 67 -7.77 6.61 6.10
C TYR A 67 -8.56 7.90 6.34
N GLU A 68 -9.58 8.11 5.50
CA GLU A 68 -10.56 9.18 5.65
C GLU A 68 -11.97 8.61 5.54
N TRP A 69 -12.82 8.88 6.55
CA TRP A 69 -14.21 8.39 6.59
C TRP A 69 -15.04 8.83 5.37
N ARG A 70 -14.70 9.96 4.74
CA ARG A 70 -15.40 10.44 3.53
C ARG A 70 -15.09 9.62 2.28
N SER A 71 -14.08 8.75 2.36
CA SER A 71 -13.55 7.97 1.25
C SER A 71 -13.90 6.49 1.35
N LEU A 72 -14.86 6.08 2.19
CA LEU A 72 -15.23 4.66 2.40
C LEU A 72 -15.48 3.88 1.10
N ASN A 73 -16.16 4.49 0.13
CA ASN A 73 -16.38 3.89 -1.19
C ASN A 73 -15.08 3.51 -1.92
N LYS A 74 -14.00 4.28 -1.73
CA LYS A 74 -12.68 3.98 -2.34
C LYS A 74 -12.02 2.76 -1.72
N TYR A 75 -12.40 2.42 -0.50
CA TYR A 75 -11.90 1.27 0.25
C TYR A 75 -12.82 0.06 0.12
N GLU A 76 -13.89 0.16 -0.69
CA GLU A 76 -14.94 -0.87 -0.82
C GLU A 76 -15.64 -1.18 0.51
N ILE A 77 -15.68 -0.20 1.42
CA ILE A 77 -16.40 -0.31 2.69
C ILE A 77 -17.76 0.38 2.53
N PRO A 78 -18.88 -0.28 2.85
CA PRO A 78 -20.19 0.33 2.79
C PRO A 78 -20.32 1.51 3.77
N TRP A 79 -21.05 2.57 3.38
CA TRP A 79 -21.24 3.76 4.21
C TRP A 79 -21.85 3.47 5.59
N GLN A 80 -22.75 2.49 5.68
CA GLN A 80 -23.36 2.08 6.96
C GLN A 80 -22.33 1.58 7.99
N ASP A 81 -21.18 1.09 7.52
CA ASP A 81 -20.11 0.57 8.38
C ASP A 81 -19.08 1.66 8.75
N GLY A 82 -19.33 2.92 8.41
CA GLY A 82 -18.41 4.03 8.70
C GLY A 82 -18.07 4.18 10.18
N LYS A 83 -19.01 3.87 11.08
CA LYS A 83 -18.75 3.86 12.53
C LYS A 83 -17.75 2.76 12.92
N LEU A 84 -17.90 1.56 12.35
CA LEU A 84 -16.98 0.45 12.56
C LEU A 84 -15.61 0.76 11.95
N ALA A 85 -15.55 1.28 10.73
CA ALA A 85 -14.29 1.67 10.09
C ALA A 85 -13.51 2.72 10.89
N ASN A 86 -14.21 3.72 11.46
CA ASN A 86 -13.59 4.69 12.36
C ASN A 86 -13.05 4.04 13.64
N TYR A 87 -13.82 3.13 14.24
CA TYR A 87 -13.40 2.37 15.41
C TYR A 87 -12.13 1.56 15.13
N LEU A 88 -12.10 0.82 14.02
CA LEU A 88 -10.95 0.02 13.59
C LEU A 88 -9.70 0.89 13.37
N ASN A 89 -9.84 2.06 12.74
CA ASN A 89 -8.72 3.00 12.56
C ASN A 89 -8.22 3.57 13.90
N SER A 90 -9.13 3.90 14.83
CA SER A 90 -8.76 4.37 16.17
C SER A 90 -8.01 3.30 16.96
N GLU A 91 -8.48 2.05 16.95
CA GLU A 91 -7.79 0.93 17.61
C GLU A 91 -6.44 0.67 16.97
N TYR A 92 -6.36 0.68 15.63
CA TYR A 92 -5.07 0.58 14.94
C TYR A 92 -4.08 1.65 15.41
N TYR A 93 -4.51 2.91 15.55
CA TYR A 93 -3.67 3.98 16.10
C TYR A 93 -3.27 3.73 17.54
N HIS A 94 -4.18 3.26 18.39
CA HIS A 94 -3.87 2.91 19.78
C HIS A 94 -2.82 1.80 19.90
N GLN A 95 -2.83 0.82 19.00
CA GLN A 95 -1.90 -0.31 19.03
C GLN A 95 -0.55 0.00 18.36
N THR A 96 -0.54 0.81 17.30
CA THR A 96 0.65 1.01 16.44
C THR A 96 1.30 2.39 16.58
N GLY A 97 0.59 3.37 17.13
CA GLY A 97 1.03 4.77 17.18
C GLY A 97 0.90 5.54 15.86
N HIS A 98 0.36 4.92 14.80
CA HIS A 98 0.19 5.53 13.49
C HIS A 98 -1.22 5.32 12.94
N MET A 99 -1.71 6.27 12.15
CA MET A 99 -3.02 6.14 11.49
C MET A 99 -2.92 5.10 10.38
N ALA A 100 -3.91 4.22 10.28
CA ALA A 100 -3.99 3.24 9.22
C ALA A 100 -4.20 3.91 7.86
N THR A 101 -3.77 3.24 6.80
CA THR A 101 -4.16 3.59 5.44
C THR A 101 -5.59 3.11 5.15
N GLY A 102 -6.20 3.64 4.10
CA GLY A 102 -7.50 3.15 3.63
C GLY A 102 -7.52 1.64 3.34
N ARG A 103 -6.45 1.12 2.74
CA ARG A 103 -6.26 -0.30 2.44
C ARG A 103 -6.15 -1.14 3.71
N GLN A 104 -5.43 -0.65 4.72
CA GLN A 104 -5.36 -1.33 6.01
C GLN A 104 -6.73 -1.36 6.70
N VAL A 105 -7.49 -0.24 6.70
CA VAL A 105 -8.84 -0.21 7.27
C VAL A 105 -9.80 -1.14 6.53
N LYS A 106 -9.71 -1.23 5.20
CA LYS A 106 -10.45 -2.21 4.39
C LYS A 106 -10.19 -3.63 4.87
N TRP A 107 -8.93 -4.01 5.07
CA TRP A 107 -8.60 -5.37 5.51
C TRP A 107 -8.91 -5.63 6.98
N LEU A 108 -8.79 -4.62 7.85
CA LEU A 108 -9.31 -4.69 9.23
C LEU A 108 -10.81 -4.94 9.24
N TRP A 109 -11.57 -4.23 8.40
CA TRP A 109 -13.02 -4.39 8.30
C TRP A 109 -13.40 -5.79 7.81
N ARG A 110 -12.73 -6.30 6.77
CA ARG A 110 -12.92 -7.69 6.30
C ARG A 110 -12.56 -8.73 7.37
N ALA A 111 -11.42 -8.55 8.04
CA ALA A 111 -10.96 -9.45 9.09
C ALA A 111 -11.89 -9.42 10.30
N TRP A 112 -12.38 -8.24 10.70
CA TRP A 112 -13.36 -8.07 11.78
C TRP A 112 -14.61 -8.91 11.52
N HIS A 113 -15.20 -8.82 10.32
CA HIS A 113 -16.36 -9.61 9.92
C HIS A 113 -16.08 -11.11 9.76
N SER A 114 -14.82 -11.48 9.50
CA SER A 114 -14.41 -12.90 9.38
C SER A 114 -13.99 -13.51 10.72
N SER A 115 -13.82 -12.69 11.74
CA SER A 115 -13.51 -13.10 13.11
C SER A 115 -14.77 -13.20 13.95
N GLU A 116 -14.73 -13.93 15.07
CA GLU A 116 -15.75 -13.82 16.11
C GLU A 116 -15.65 -12.47 16.89
N GLY A 117 -15.46 -11.36 16.19
CA GLY A 117 -15.15 -10.02 16.73
C GLY A 117 -16.17 -9.45 17.74
N ALA A 118 -17.19 -10.21 18.10
CA ALA A 118 -18.20 -9.88 19.10
C ALA A 118 -18.05 -10.64 20.46
N ASN A 119 -17.17 -11.64 20.59
CA ASN A 119 -17.18 -12.59 21.74
C ASN A 119 -15.96 -12.56 22.67
N LEU A 120 -15.18 -11.47 22.72
CA LEU A 120 -13.95 -11.44 23.53
C LEU A 120 -14.23 -11.12 25.03
N THR A 121 -13.77 -11.98 25.94
CA THR A 121 -13.59 -11.69 27.40
C THR A 121 -12.08 -11.56 27.73
N PRO A 122 -11.63 -11.48 29.00
CA PRO A 122 -10.88 -10.36 29.61
C PRO A 122 -9.54 -9.91 28.97
N ARG A 123 -9.20 -8.62 29.22
CA ARG A 123 -8.06 -7.76 28.79
C ARG A 123 -6.88 -8.34 28.00
N ASP A 124 -6.31 -9.48 28.38
CA ASP A 124 -5.16 -10.07 27.67
C ASP A 124 -5.57 -10.66 26.31
N ASP A 125 -6.77 -11.23 26.22
CA ASP A 125 -7.33 -11.75 24.96
C ASP A 125 -7.64 -10.61 23.98
N ILE A 126 -8.00 -9.43 24.49
CA ILE A 126 -8.28 -8.25 23.66
C ILE A 126 -7.00 -7.73 23.00
N LYS A 127 -5.90 -7.63 23.75
CA LYS A 127 -4.61 -7.18 23.19
C LYS A 127 -4.09 -8.19 22.16
N HIS A 128 -4.17 -9.48 22.47
CA HIS A 128 -3.75 -10.54 21.55
C HIS A 128 -4.62 -10.56 20.29
N PHE A 129 -5.95 -10.41 20.44
CA PHE A 129 -6.89 -10.27 19.34
C PHE A 129 -6.49 -9.13 18.40
N TRP A 130 -6.32 -7.92 18.92
CA TRP A 130 -5.96 -6.76 18.09
C TRP A 130 -4.61 -6.94 17.40
N THR A 131 -3.63 -7.52 18.11
CA THR A 131 -2.32 -7.82 17.53
C THR A 131 -2.44 -8.76 16.33
N ASN A 132 -3.25 -9.82 16.45
CA ASN A 132 -3.47 -10.78 15.37
C ASN A 132 -4.28 -10.18 14.22
N LEU A 133 -5.34 -9.42 14.54
CA LEU A 133 -6.20 -8.77 13.56
C LEU A 133 -5.41 -7.76 12.71
N ILE A 134 -4.60 -6.92 13.36
CA ILE A 134 -3.73 -5.94 12.69
C ILE A 134 -2.69 -6.65 11.83
N LYS A 135 -2.01 -7.67 12.38
CA LYS A 135 -1.00 -8.42 11.62
C LYS A 135 -1.59 -9.08 10.37
N GLN A 136 -2.79 -9.66 10.47
CA GLN A 136 -3.49 -10.23 9.33
C GLN A 136 -3.86 -9.15 8.30
N ALA A 137 -4.43 -8.04 8.78
CA ALA A 137 -4.86 -6.95 7.91
C ALA A 137 -3.68 -6.30 7.16
N ASP A 138 -2.55 -6.10 7.84
CA ASP A 138 -1.33 -5.57 7.23
C ASP A 138 -0.77 -6.53 6.17
N GLY A 139 -0.76 -7.83 6.45
CA GLY A 139 -0.31 -8.84 5.49
C GLY A 139 -1.16 -8.88 4.21
N GLU A 140 -2.49 -8.82 4.35
CA GLU A 140 -3.38 -8.79 3.18
C GLU A 140 -3.35 -7.43 2.46
N ALA A 141 -3.20 -6.32 3.19
CA ALA A 141 -3.03 -5.00 2.59
C ALA A 141 -1.74 -4.92 1.76
N GLU A 142 -0.62 -5.42 2.29
CA GLU A 142 0.64 -5.48 1.56
C GLU A 142 0.53 -6.38 0.33
N LYS A 143 -0.08 -7.55 0.47
CA LYS A 143 -0.29 -8.49 -0.63
C LYS A 143 -1.16 -7.88 -1.74
N GLU A 144 -2.25 -7.21 -1.39
CA GLU A 144 -3.12 -6.53 -2.35
C GLU A 144 -2.36 -5.39 -3.05
N GLN A 145 -1.64 -4.55 -2.30
CA GLN A 145 -0.80 -3.49 -2.88
C GLN A 145 0.22 -4.07 -3.89
N ASN A 146 0.87 -5.18 -3.53
CA ASN A 146 1.85 -5.85 -4.38
C ASN A 146 1.22 -6.41 -5.65
N ASN A 147 0.06 -7.05 -5.54
CA ASN A 147 -0.67 -7.58 -6.67
C ASN A 147 -1.12 -6.47 -7.62
N THR A 148 -1.63 -5.37 -7.08
CA THR A 148 -2.00 -4.18 -7.83
C THR A 148 -0.78 -3.60 -8.56
N PHE A 149 0.34 -3.42 -7.87
CA PHE A 149 1.59 -2.96 -8.48
C PHE A 149 2.03 -3.89 -9.63
N HIS A 150 2.06 -5.19 -9.40
CA HIS A 150 2.43 -6.16 -10.43
C HIS A 150 1.46 -6.13 -11.61
N TYR A 151 0.16 -6.06 -11.37
CA TYR A 151 -0.84 -5.97 -12.43
C TYR A 151 -0.60 -4.76 -13.33
N TYR A 152 -0.49 -3.56 -12.75
CA TYR A 152 -0.33 -2.35 -13.55
C TYR A 152 1.03 -2.23 -14.24
N PHE A 153 2.12 -2.63 -13.58
CA PHE A 153 3.47 -2.38 -14.09
C PHE A 153 4.10 -3.57 -14.82
N ASN A 154 3.78 -4.82 -14.47
CA ASN A 154 4.22 -5.96 -15.30
C ASN A 154 3.44 -6.03 -16.61
N LEU A 155 2.14 -5.72 -16.61
CA LEU A 155 1.34 -5.72 -17.84
C LEU A 155 1.85 -4.66 -18.83
N LYS A 156 2.10 -3.43 -18.35
CA LYS A 156 2.71 -2.35 -19.17
C LYS A 156 4.09 -2.73 -19.74
N ARG A 157 4.90 -3.50 -19.00
CA ARG A 157 6.22 -3.94 -19.49
C ARG A 157 6.11 -5.00 -20.57
N ARG A 158 5.24 -6.01 -20.39
CA ARG A 158 4.97 -7.04 -21.41
C ARG A 158 4.48 -6.41 -22.71
N THR A 159 3.51 -5.50 -22.64
CA THR A 159 3.00 -4.81 -23.84
C THR A 159 4.04 -3.92 -24.55
N ASN A 160 5.03 -3.40 -23.83
CA ASN A 160 6.10 -2.58 -24.42
C ASN A 160 7.26 -3.41 -25.00
N GLU A 161 7.44 -4.65 -24.53
CA GLU A 161 8.38 -5.60 -25.12
C GLU A 161 7.80 -6.15 -26.43
N ASP A 162 6.52 -6.51 -26.45
CA ASP A 162 5.82 -6.98 -27.67
C ASP A 162 5.70 -5.89 -28.75
N GLY A 163 5.66 -4.60 -28.37
CA GLY A 163 5.56 -3.47 -29.30
C GLY A 163 6.89 -2.98 -29.89
N ASN A 164 8.03 -3.51 -29.45
CA ASN A 164 9.36 -3.20 -30.02
C ASN A 164 9.89 -4.32 -30.92
N GLU A 165 9.10 -5.37 -31.16
CA GLU A 165 9.42 -6.47 -32.09
C GLU A 165 8.62 -6.37 -33.42
N SER A 166 8.11 -5.20 -33.79
CA SER A 166 7.40 -4.97 -35.07
C SER A 166 7.98 -3.84 -35.89
#